data_AF-A0A813GKR2-F1
#
_entry.id   AF-A0A813GKR2-F1
#
_cell.length_a   1.000
_cell.length_b   1.000
_cell.length_c   1.000
_cell.angle_alpha   90.00
_cell.angle_beta   90.00
_cell.angle_gamma   90.00
#
_symmetry.space_group_name_H-M   'P 1'
#
loop_
_entity.id
_entity.type
_entity.pdbx_description
1 polymer ?
#
loop_
_entity_poly.entity_id
_entity_poly.type
_entity_poly.pdbx_seq_one_letter_code
_entity_poly.pdbx_strand_id
1 'polypeptide(L)'
;VRKMQAFPNQVKLEYLMRHLDERCLGGLQALSRQDQETVAGQVDVTRCRNLSAFVWSQIRAAQSGGLQTVHPSSMGAAQPRSHQGARSRSPPGRRRPLSADLSSQSTEGLLEQMEILRRELEQRQAAAVPVRPMAPTRSGYQQAWIAPPSPGDEGAAFALRVGLDDGATQAIASLDAEGQRIAVALVEKMAARNPSAVTWSVVKRVRDQPLQAKTEFVRMSLDLEAGAAFDSLSPEEQESLLATVDLAKTRNVSASIWSRIRGDFPTAAFHASQARDQSRGMPRVVEPRILGHAPEPWGQSAQDWGQSAQDPAQAIWSSLDEKCRAALEALPQRVQQTILGEVPANCRNTSAYVWSKVKLNKSPPSVAAHASSAPAAPPANPRGRPTFVQAKVEAVDPMAVAGVQLDETCAVGLAQLPEAVQMAILLEVPADCRNPSAWVWSKVKAAKA
;
A
#
# COMPACT_ATOMS: atom_id res chain seq x y z
N VAL A 1 -30.34 -20.56 12.98
CA VAL A 1 -30.98 -19.93 14.17
C VAL A 1 -31.14 -20.89 15.34
N ARG A 2 -31.92 -21.98 15.25
CA ARG A 2 -32.11 -22.93 16.38
C ARG A 2 -30.81 -23.47 17.00
N LYS A 3 -29.84 -23.91 16.17
CA LYS A 3 -28.51 -24.34 16.65
C LYS A 3 -27.74 -23.24 17.41
N MET A 4 -27.89 -21.99 17.00
CA MET A 4 -27.23 -20.84 17.63
C MET A 4 -27.84 -20.51 19.00
N GLN A 5 -29.13 -20.78 19.18
CA GLN A 5 -29.80 -20.63 20.48
C GLN A 5 -29.45 -21.77 21.45
N ALA A 6 -29.34 -23.00 20.94
CA ALA A 6 -29.03 -24.17 21.76
C ALA A 6 -27.54 -24.26 22.13
N PHE A 7 -26.64 -23.97 21.19
CA PHE A 7 -25.19 -24.14 21.34
C PHE A 7 -24.42 -22.95 20.74
N PRO A 8 -24.53 -21.75 21.34
CA PRO A 8 -23.92 -20.54 20.77
C PRO A 8 -22.40 -20.67 20.60
N ASN A 9 -21.70 -21.26 21.56
CA ASN A 9 -20.25 -21.42 21.51
C ASN A 9 -19.80 -22.40 20.42
N GLN A 10 -20.56 -23.47 20.19
CA GLN A 10 -20.26 -24.44 19.13
C GLN A 10 -20.42 -23.81 17.74
N VAL A 11 -21.49 -23.03 17.53
CA VAL A 11 -21.70 -22.32 16.26
C VAL A 11 -20.64 -21.24 16.04
N LYS A 12 -20.25 -20.51 17.10
CA LYS A 12 -19.12 -19.57 17.04
C LYS A 12 -17.80 -20.28 16.69
N LEU A 13 -17.54 -21.44 17.29
CA LEU A 13 -16.33 -22.23 17.00
C LEU A 13 -16.27 -22.66 15.54
N GLU A 14 -17.37 -23.19 14.98
CA GLU A 14 -17.44 -23.53 13.54
C GLU A 14 -17.18 -22.31 12.64
N TYR A 15 -17.73 -21.15 13.02
CA TYR A 15 -17.47 -19.91 12.29
C TYR A 15 -15.99 -19.52 12.33
N LEU A 16 -15.37 -19.56 13.52
CA LEU A 16 -13.95 -19.27 13.70
C LEU A 16 -13.08 -20.22 12.86
N MET A 17 -13.33 -21.52 12.90
CA MET A 17 -12.54 -22.51 12.14
C MET A 17 -12.50 -22.25 10.63
N ARG A 18 -13.50 -21.56 10.06
CA ARG A 18 -13.55 -21.19 8.64
C ARG A 18 -12.87 -19.86 8.30
N HIS A 19 -12.61 -19.01 9.28
CA HIS A 19 -12.19 -17.62 9.05
C HIS A 19 -10.85 -17.25 9.69
N LEU A 20 -10.26 -18.15 10.48
CA LEU A 20 -8.91 -17.99 11.01
C LEU A 20 -7.87 -18.35 9.95
N ASP A 21 -6.69 -17.72 10.04
CA ASP A 21 -5.53 -18.15 9.27
C ASP A 21 -5.02 -19.53 9.73
N GLU A 22 -4.23 -20.19 8.89
CA GLU A 22 -3.74 -21.56 9.13
C GLU A 22 -2.99 -21.72 10.46
N ARG A 23 -2.17 -20.71 10.82
CA ARG A 23 -1.39 -20.75 12.06
C ARG A 23 -2.30 -20.68 13.29
N CYS A 24 -3.25 -19.74 13.28
CA CYS A 24 -4.20 -19.57 14.37
C CYS A 24 -5.14 -20.77 14.49
N LEU A 25 -5.60 -21.31 13.36
CA LEU A 25 -6.41 -22.51 13.30
C LEU A 25 -5.67 -23.72 13.92
N GLY A 26 -4.41 -23.93 13.55
CA GLY A 26 -3.58 -24.99 14.12
C GLY A 26 -3.43 -24.87 15.64
N GLY A 27 -3.21 -23.65 16.15
CA GLY A 27 -3.16 -23.41 17.59
C GLY A 27 -4.49 -23.63 18.30
N LEU A 28 -5.62 -23.29 17.67
CA LEU A 28 -6.95 -23.52 18.22
C LEU A 28 -7.26 -25.02 18.29
N GLN A 29 -6.92 -25.77 17.23
CA GLN A 29 -7.14 -27.21 17.16
C GLN A 29 -6.27 -28.00 18.15
N ALA A 30 -5.11 -27.47 18.53
CA ALA A 30 -4.24 -28.08 19.53
C ALA A 30 -4.79 -27.98 20.97
N LEU A 31 -5.77 -27.11 21.23
CA LEU A 31 -6.41 -26.99 22.54
C LEU A 31 -7.43 -28.11 22.79
N SER A 32 -7.73 -28.38 24.06
CA SER A 32 -8.83 -29.28 24.43
C SER A 32 -10.17 -28.74 23.88
N ARG A 33 -11.15 -29.63 23.66
CA ARG A 33 -12.44 -29.21 23.10
C ARG A 33 -13.16 -28.18 23.99
N GLN A 34 -13.00 -28.31 25.31
CA GLN A 34 -13.57 -27.38 26.29
C GLN A 34 -12.91 -26.00 26.21
N ASP A 35 -11.59 -25.93 26.01
CA ASP A 35 -10.88 -24.67 25.85
C ASP A 35 -11.21 -24.00 24.51
N GLN A 36 -11.36 -24.79 23.44
CA GLN A 36 -11.82 -24.28 22.14
C GLN A 36 -13.17 -23.56 22.26
N GLU A 37 -14.13 -24.18 22.95
CA GLU A 37 -15.45 -23.59 23.17
C GLU A 37 -15.41 -22.37 24.11
N THR A 38 -14.51 -22.38 25.09
CA THR A 38 -14.29 -21.24 26.00
C THR A 38 -13.73 -20.04 25.23
N VAL A 39 -12.69 -20.25 24.41
CA VAL A 39 -12.13 -19.22 23.52
C VAL A 39 -13.21 -18.71 22.57
N ALA A 40 -13.96 -19.61 21.92
CA ALA A 40 -15.05 -19.21 21.01
C ALA A 40 -16.14 -18.39 21.71
N GLY A 41 -16.47 -18.71 22.97
CA GLY A 41 -17.44 -17.98 23.77
C GLY A 41 -17.03 -16.53 24.05
N GLN A 42 -15.74 -16.31 24.35
CA GLN A 42 -15.17 -15.00 24.68
C GLN A 42 -14.99 -14.08 23.47
N VAL A 43 -14.93 -14.63 22.26
CA VAL A 43 -14.74 -13.83 21.04
C VAL A 43 -16.07 -13.17 20.64
N ASP A 44 -16.03 -11.84 20.54
CA ASP A 44 -17.07 -11.06 19.88
C ASP A 44 -16.73 -10.85 18.40
N VAL A 45 -17.25 -11.75 17.58
CA VAL A 45 -17.05 -11.77 16.12
C VAL A 45 -17.52 -10.50 15.41
N THR A 46 -18.40 -9.69 16.03
CA THR A 46 -18.91 -8.46 15.40
C THR A 46 -18.03 -7.25 15.66
N ARG A 47 -17.24 -7.27 16.74
CA ARG A 47 -16.43 -6.12 17.18
C ARG A 47 -14.93 -6.31 16.92
N CYS A 48 -14.48 -7.54 16.70
CA CYS A 48 -13.06 -7.83 16.44
C CYS A 48 -12.65 -7.39 15.01
N ARG A 49 -11.76 -6.39 14.92
CA ARG A 49 -11.16 -5.94 13.64
C ARG A 49 -10.21 -6.97 13.02
N ASN A 50 -9.53 -7.77 13.85
CA ASN A 50 -8.64 -8.84 13.42
C ASN A 50 -8.90 -10.09 14.26
N LEU A 51 -9.68 -11.03 13.70
CA LEU A 51 -10.11 -12.25 14.37
C LEU A 51 -8.94 -13.15 14.75
N SER A 52 -8.03 -13.43 13.82
CA SER A 52 -6.86 -14.30 14.08
C SER A 52 -5.99 -13.79 15.22
N ALA A 53 -5.67 -12.50 15.24
CA ALA A 53 -4.81 -11.94 16.28
C ALA A 53 -5.45 -12.02 17.68
N PHE A 54 -6.75 -11.72 17.77
CA PHE A 54 -7.47 -11.79 19.03
C PHE A 54 -7.61 -13.24 19.52
N VAL A 55 -8.03 -14.15 18.65
CA VAL A 55 -8.16 -15.59 18.98
C VAL A 55 -6.80 -16.17 19.36
N TRP A 56 -5.71 -15.79 18.66
CA TRP A 56 -4.36 -16.20 19.02
C TRP A 56 -3.93 -15.71 20.41
N SER A 57 -4.34 -14.50 20.80
CA SER A 57 -4.11 -14.01 22.16
C SER A 57 -4.83 -14.87 23.21
N GLN A 58 -6.07 -15.27 22.92
CA GLN A 58 -6.84 -16.14 23.82
C GLN A 58 -6.28 -17.57 23.89
N ILE A 59 -5.80 -18.11 22.76
CA ILE A 59 -5.11 -19.41 22.73
C ILE A 59 -3.86 -19.37 23.62
N ARG A 60 -3.05 -18.31 23.55
CA ARG A 60 -1.88 -18.17 24.42
C ARG A 60 -2.28 -18.08 25.90
N ALA A 61 -3.34 -17.33 26.21
CA ALA A 61 -3.87 -17.26 27.57
C ALA A 61 -4.34 -18.64 28.07
N ALA A 62 -4.99 -19.44 27.22
CA ALA A 62 -5.39 -20.82 27.51
C ALA A 62 -4.18 -21.70 27.85
N GLN A 63 -3.14 -21.66 27.00
CA GLN A 63 -1.93 -22.47 27.15
C GLN A 63 -1.12 -22.12 28.39
N SER A 64 -1.14 -20.85 28.80
CA SER A 64 -0.49 -20.39 30.04
C SER A 64 -1.29 -20.70 31.31
N GLY A 65 -2.41 -21.44 31.22
CA GLY A 65 -3.31 -21.69 32.35
C GLY A 65 -4.04 -20.44 32.85
N GLY A 66 -4.06 -19.38 32.04
CA GLY A 66 -4.61 -18.06 32.38
C GLY A 66 -6.05 -17.84 31.92
N LEU A 67 -6.70 -18.83 31.30
CA LEU A 67 -8.13 -18.75 31.00
C LEU A 67 -8.93 -18.84 32.30
N GLN A 68 -9.15 -17.69 32.95
CA GLN A 68 -10.18 -17.61 33.98
C GLN A 68 -11.52 -17.82 33.29
N THR A 69 -12.15 -18.96 33.55
CA THR A 69 -13.58 -19.14 33.31
C THR A 69 -14.29 -18.06 34.11
N VAL A 70 -14.65 -16.96 33.46
CA VAL A 70 -15.53 -15.95 34.02
C VAL A 70 -16.88 -16.65 34.19
N HIS A 71 -17.05 -17.36 35.29
CA HIS A 71 -18.34 -17.92 35.66
C HIS A 71 -19.30 -16.73 35.80
N PRO A 72 -20.45 -16.74 35.12
CA PRO A 72 -21.54 -15.81 35.40
C PRO A 72 -22.19 -16.21 36.75
N SER A 73 -21.43 -16.18 37.83
CA SER A 73 -21.91 -16.43 39.17
C SER A 73 -22.33 -15.11 39.80
N SER A 74 -23.65 -14.93 39.81
CA SER A 74 -24.39 -14.34 40.93
C SER A 74 -23.81 -13.04 41.50
N MET A 75 -24.25 -11.90 40.95
CA MET A 75 -24.21 -10.63 41.68
C MET A 75 -25.06 -10.75 42.96
N GLY A 76 -24.43 -11.17 44.05
CA GLY A 76 -24.91 -10.93 45.40
C GLY A 76 -24.90 -9.43 45.66
N ALA A 77 -26.08 -8.90 46.01
CA ALA A 77 -26.29 -7.50 46.35
C ALA A 77 -25.40 -7.08 47.54
N ALA A 78 -24.32 -6.35 47.27
CA ALA A 78 -23.61 -5.56 48.27
C ALA A 78 -24.09 -4.11 48.13
N GLN A 79 -24.82 -3.65 49.14
CA GLN A 79 -25.30 -2.28 49.29
C GLN A 79 -24.14 -1.26 49.27
N PRO A 80 -24.26 -0.13 48.56
CA PRO A 80 -23.36 0.99 48.73
C PRO A 80 -23.74 1.79 49.99
N ARG A 81 -22.75 1.98 50.87
CA ARG A 81 -22.80 2.94 51.99
C ARG A 81 -23.04 4.35 51.45
N SER A 82 -24.09 4.97 51.95
CA SER A 82 -24.51 6.34 51.72
C SER A 82 -23.48 7.36 52.21
N HIS A 83 -22.98 8.21 51.31
CA HIS A 83 -22.58 9.57 51.65
C HIS A 83 -23.61 10.55 51.08
N GLN A 84 -24.25 11.26 52.00
CA GLN A 84 -25.23 12.32 51.77
C GLN A 84 -24.57 13.52 51.10
N GLY A 85 -25.23 14.08 50.09
CA GLY A 85 -24.79 15.33 49.47
C GLY A 85 -25.85 15.91 48.53
N ALA A 86 -26.59 16.89 49.06
CA ALA A 86 -27.24 18.01 48.37
C ALA A 86 -28.20 17.75 47.19
N ARG A 87 -29.47 17.95 47.54
CA ARG A 87 -30.66 18.26 46.74
C ARG A 87 -30.40 19.21 45.56
N SER A 88 -30.91 18.84 44.38
CA SER A 88 -31.54 19.80 43.46
C SER A 88 -32.72 19.12 42.74
N ARG A 89 -33.92 19.69 42.94
CA ARG A 89 -35.20 19.22 42.39
C ARG A 89 -35.35 19.77 40.96
N SER A 90 -35.76 18.92 40.02
CA SER A 90 -36.32 19.32 38.72
C SER A 90 -37.63 18.56 38.46
N PRO A 91 -38.58 19.12 37.69
CA PRO A 91 -40.00 18.74 37.70
C PRO A 91 -40.34 17.60 36.73
N PRO A 92 -41.48 16.91 36.93
CA PRO A 92 -41.86 15.73 36.16
C PRO A 92 -42.46 16.11 34.79
N GLY A 93 -41.73 15.79 33.73
CA GLY A 93 -42.22 15.82 32.34
C GLY A 93 -43.14 14.64 32.03
N ARG A 94 -44.33 14.96 31.53
CA ARG A 94 -45.42 14.07 31.13
C ARG A 94 -44.97 12.98 30.14
N ARG A 95 -45.30 11.72 30.44
CA ARG A 95 -45.28 10.61 29.48
C ARG A 95 -46.40 10.78 28.46
N ARG A 96 -46.07 10.84 27.18
CA ARG A 96 -47.01 10.61 26.06
C ARG A 96 -47.11 9.10 25.81
N PRO A 97 -48.32 8.55 25.59
CA PRO A 97 -48.49 7.17 25.14
C PRO A 97 -48.06 7.07 23.66
N LEU A 98 -47.18 6.11 23.36
CA LEU A 98 -46.89 5.69 22.00
C LEU A 98 -48.06 4.81 21.53
N SER A 99 -48.85 5.36 20.61
CA SER A 99 -49.89 4.69 19.85
C SER A 99 -49.28 3.54 19.03
N ALA A 100 -49.74 2.33 19.33
CA ALA A 100 -49.59 1.15 18.51
C ALA A 100 -50.65 1.21 17.41
N ASP A 101 -50.27 1.70 16.23
CA ASP A 101 -51.01 1.50 14.98
C ASP A 101 -50.01 1.46 13.83
N LEU A 102 -49.48 0.27 13.58
CA LEU A 102 -48.90 -0.12 12.30
C LEU A 102 -49.69 -1.34 11.82
N SER A 103 -50.97 -1.08 11.53
CA SER A 103 -51.84 -2.02 10.83
C SER A 103 -51.46 -2.05 9.34
N SER A 104 -51.13 -3.25 8.85
CA SER A 104 -51.37 -3.69 7.48
C SER A 104 -50.99 -2.70 6.36
N GLN A 105 -49.71 -2.55 6.06
CA GLN A 105 -49.34 -2.30 4.66
C GLN A 105 -49.68 -3.58 3.89
N SER A 106 -50.75 -3.52 3.10
CA SER A 106 -51.21 -4.60 2.24
C SER A 106 -50.06 -5.10 1.39
N THR A 107 -49.83 -6.42 1.40
CA THR A 107 -48.84 -7.11 0.56
C THR A 107 -49.04 -6.83 -0.93
N GLU A 108 -50.25 -6.41 -1.34
CA GLU A 108 -50.54 -6.00 -2.72
C GLU A 108 -49.79 -4.73 -3.13
N GLY A 109 -49.65 -3.74 -2.23
CA GLY A 109 -48.95 -2.50 -2.55
C GLY A 109 -47.45 -2.70 -2.82
N LEU A 110 -46.85 -3.73 -2.22
CA LEU A 110 -45.44 -4.05 -2.39
C LEU A 110 -45.18 -4.80 -3.71
N LEU A 111 -46.13 -5.63 -4.16
CA LEU A 111 -46.07 -6.30 -5.47
C LEU A 111 -46.23 -5.29 -6.61
N GLU A 112 -47.17 -4.35 -6.48
CA GLU A 112 -47.37 -3.29 -7.48
C GLU A 112 -46.13 -2.40 -7.61
N GLN A 113 -45.47 -2.10 -6.49
CA GLN A 113 -44.21 -1.34 -6.49
C GLN A 113 -43.05 -2.09 -7.14
N MET A 114 -42.98 -3.42 -6.99
CA MET A 114 -41.99 -4.25 -7.68
C MET A 114 -42.23 -4.32 -9.19
N GLU A 115 -43.49 -4.33 -9.63
CA GLU A 115 -43.85 -4.42 -11.04
C GLU A 115 -43.57 -3.11 -11.80
N ILE A 116 -43.72 -1.97 -11.11
CA ILE A 116 -43.30 -0.65 -11.62
C ILE A 116 -41.78 -0.61 -11.85
N LEU A 117 -40.98 -1.05 -10.88
CA LEU A 117 -39.52 -1.08 -11.00
C LEU A 117 -39.04 -2.03 -12.12
N ARG A 118 -39.74 -3.14 -12.33
CA ARG A 118 -39.42 -4.08 -13.42
C ARG A 118 -39.65 -3.46 -14.80
N ARG A 119 -40.75 -2.73 -14.99
CA ARG A 119 -41.03 -2.01 -16.25
C ARG A 119 -40.02 -0.90 -16.53
N GLU A 120 -39.59 -0.15 -15.51
CA GLU A 120 -38.54 0.87 -15.69
C GLU A 120 -37.21 0.25 -16.14
N LEU A 121 -36.85 -0.91 -15.59
CA LEU A 121 -35.61 -1.60 -15.94
C LEU A 121 -35.64 -2.15 -17.37
N GLU A 122 -36.78 -2.71 -17.80
CA GLU A 122 -37.00 -3.15 -19.18
C GLU A 122 -36.97 -1.97 -20.17
N GLN A 123 -37.55 -0.82 -19.83
CA GLN A 123 -37.47 0.39 -20.65
C GLN A 123 -36.02 0.90 -20.79
N ARG A 124 -35.22 0.85 -19.71
CA ARG A 124 -33.79 1.22 -19.76
C ARG A 124 -32.97 0.27 -20.62
N GLN A 125 -33.27 -1.03 -20.58
CA GLN A 125 -32.60 -2.01 -21.43
C GLN A 125 -33.01 -1.85 -22.90
N ALA A 126 -34.27 -1.54 -23.19
CA ALA A 126 -34.75 -1.28 -24.55
C ALA A 126 -34.19 0.03 -25.14
N ALA A 127 -33.87 1.02 -24.29
CA ALA A 127 -33.27 2.29 -24.72
C ALA A 127 -31.73 2.23 -24.87
N ALA A 128 -31.08 1.12 -24.54
CA ALA A 128 -29.65 0.95 -24.73
C ALA A 128 -29.33 0.83 -26.23
N VAL A 129 -28.88 1.94 -26.81
CA VAL A 129 -28.45 2.04 -28.22
C VAL A 129 -27.32 1.03 -28.48
N PRO A 130 -27.43 0.17 -29.51
CA PRO A 130 -26.38 -0.79 -29.84
C PRO A 130 -25.08 -0.05 -30.21
N VAL A 131 -24.05 -0.23 -29.38
CA VAL A 131 -22.72 0.31 -29.62
C VAL A 131 -22.15 -0.38 -30.86
N ARG A 132 -21.90 0.44 -31.88
CA ARG A 132 -21.37 0.02 -33.18
C ARG A 132 -19.95 -0.55 -32.99
N PRO A 133 -19.63 -1.76 -33.47
CA PRO A 133 -18.29 -2.32 -33.34
C PRO A 133 -17.31 -1.51 -34.19
N MET A 134 -16.36 -0.83 -33.54
CA MET A 134 -15.23 -0.20 -34.23
C MET A 134 -14.26 -1.28 -34.72
N ALA A 135 -13.86 -1.16 -35.99
CA ALA A 135 -12.93 -2.04 -36.65
C ALA A 135 -11.52 -1.97 -36.02
N PRO A 136 -10.73 -3.07 -36.05
CA PRO A 136 -9.40 -3.10 -35.48
C PRO A 136 -8.41 -2.36 -36.38
N THR A 137 -8.00 -1.15 -35.99
CA THR A 137 -6.82 -0.50 -36.57
C THR A 137 -5.56 -1.12 -35.99
N ARG A 138 -4.90 -1.89 -36.85
CA ARG A 138 -3.55 -2.44 -36.70
C ARG A 138 -2.54 -1.28 -36.79
N SER A 139 -1.93 -0.87 -35.68
CA SER A 139 -0.77 0.03 -35.69
C SER A 139 0.18 -0.31 -34.55
N GLY A 140 1.46 -0.40 -34.91
CA GLY A 140 2.54 -0.99 -34.13
C GLY A 140 2.92 -0.25 -32.85
N TYR A 141 3.67 -0.99 -32.03
CA TYR A 141 4.32 -0.60 -30.79
C TYR A 141 5.09 0.72 -30.91
N GLN A 142 4.43 1.82 -30.60
CA GLN A 142 5.05 2.92 -29.88
C GLN A 142 4.38 2.95 -28.51
N GLN A 143 5.13 2.64 -27.45
CA GLN A 143 4.73 2.99 -26.10
C GLN A 143 4.68 4.52 -26.03
N ALA A 144 3.51 5.07 -26.36
CA ALA A 144 3.20 6.46 -26.09
C ALA A 144 3.39 6.63 -24.58
N TRP A 145 4.29 7.54 -24.20
CA TRP A 145 4.35 8.04 -22.83
C TRP A 145 2.97 8.60 -22.51
N ILE A 146 2.14 7.82 -21.83
CA ILE A 146 0.84 8.27 -21.33
C ILE A 146 1.18 9.43 -20.40
N ALA A 147 0.83 10.65 -20.83
CA ALA A 147 1.01 11.83 -20.02
C ALA A 147 0.42 11.54 -18.62
N PRO A 148 1.09 11.93 -17.52
CA PRO A 148 0.54 11.73 -16.20
C PRO A 148 -0.89 12.28 -16.18
N PRO A 149 -1.86 11.53 -15.63
CA PRO A 149 -3.25 11.96 -15.62
C PRO A 149 -3.32 13.37 -15.04
N SER A 150 -4.14 14.22 -15.67
CA SER A 150 -4.34 15.57 -15.17
C SER A 150 -4.76 15.49 -13.70
N PRO A 151 -4.36 16.45 -12.84
CA PRO A 151 -4.68 16.40 -11.41
C PRO A 151 -6.19 16.38 -11.07
N GLY A 152 -7.08 16.52 -12.06
CA GLY A 152 -8.53 16.31 -11.92
C GLY A 152 -9.04 14.92 -12.34
N ASP A 153 -8.21 14.08 -12.94
CA ASP A 153 -8.60 12.75 -13.46
C ASP A 153 -8.24 11.60 -12.50
N GLU A 154 -7.62 11.92 -11.36
CA GLU A 154 -7.16 10.92 -10.38
C GLU A 154 -8.34 10.08 -9.84
N GLY A 155 -9.49 10.72 -9.59
CA GLY A 155 -10.70 10.04 -9.15
C GLY A 155 -11.27 9.05 -10.18
N ALA A 156 -11.28 9.43 -11.46
CA ALA A 156 -11.78 8.58 -12.55
C ALA A 156 -10.83 7.39 -12.82
N ALA A 157 -9.52 7.65 -12.84
CA ALA A 157 -8.51 6.61 -12.99
C ALA A 157 -8.56 5.61 -11.82
N PHE A 158 -8.78 6.09 -10.60
CA PHE A 158 -8.98 5.24 -9.43
C PHE A 158 -10.25 4.39 -9.54
N ALA A 159 -11.36 4.99 -9.94
CA ALA A 159 -12.64 4.29 -10.09
C ALA A 159 -12.56 3.11 -11.08
N LEU A 160 -11.91 3.33 -12.23
CA LEU A 160 -11.65 2.29 -13.22
C LEU A 160 -10.71 1.21 -12.67
N ARG A 161 -9.63 1.60 -11.98
CA ARG A 161 -8.63 0.66 -11.43
C ARG A 161 -9.23 -0.28 -10.39
N VAL A 162 -10.11 0.22 -9.54
CA VAL A 162 -10.69 -0.55 -8.42
C VAL A 162 -12.02 -1.22 -8.80
N GLY A 163 -12.63 -0.82 -9.92
CA GLY A 163 -13.93 -1.34 -10.35
C GLY A 163 -15.05 -0.82 -9.46
N LEU A 164 -15.08 0.49 -9.21
CA LEU A 164 -16.17 1.12 -8.47
C LEU A 164 -17.47 1.13 -9.28
N ASP A 165 -18.60 1.06 -8.60
CA ASP A 165 -19.91 1.26 -9.24
C ASP A 165 -20.14 2.73 -9.64
N ASP A 166 -21.17 2.97 -10.45
CA ASP A 166 -21.49 4.31 -10.95
C ASP A 166 -21.76 5.31 -9.82
N GLY A 167 -22.41 4.87 -8.74
CA GLY A 167 -22.74 5.71 -7.59
C GLY A 167 -21.50 6.19 -6.83
N ALA A 168 -20.57 5.28 -6.53
CA ALA A 168 -19.30 5.60 -5.89
C ALA A 168 -18.38 6.42 -6.81
N THR A 169 -18.40 6.14 -8.12
CA THR A 169 -17.65 6.90 -9.13
C THR A 169 -18.13 8.36 -9.20
N GLN A 170 -19.44 8.57 -9.30
CA GLN A 170 -20.03 9.93 -9.28
C GLN A 170 -19.77 10.62 -7.94
N ALA A 171 -19.82 9.89 -6.83
CA ALA A 171 -19.54 10.43 -5.51
C ALA A 171 -18.10 10.97 -5.42
N ILE A 172 -17.09 10.24 -5.90
CA ILE A 172 -15.71 10.78 -5.96
C ILE A 172 -15.65 11.98 -6.92
N ALA A 173 -16.18 11.87 -8.14
CA ALA A 173 -16.07 12.91 -9.16
C ALA A 173 -16.67 14.26 -8.74
N SER A 174 -17.63 14.23 -7.83
CA SER A 174 -18.27 15.43 -7.27
C SER A 174 -17.52 16.10 -6.12
N LEU A 175 -16.41 15.53 -5.65
CA LEU A 175 -15.47 16.23 -4.77
C LEU A 175 -14.57 17.17 -5.57
N ASP A 176 -14.03 18.19 -4.91
CA ASP A 176 -12.95 19.00 -5.45
C ASP A 176 -11.65 18.18 -5.56
N ALA A 177 -10.65 18.69 -6.31
CA ALA A 177 -9.41 17.95 -6.55
C ALA A 177 -8.69 17.53 -5.24
N GLU A 178 -8.78 18.38 -4.20
CA GLU A 178 -8.22 18.05 -2.89
C GLU A 178 -9.00 16.91 -2.23
N GLY A 179 -10.33 17.00 -2.17
CA GLY A 179 -11.19 15.97 -1.62
C GLY A 179 -11.08 14.64 -2.36
N GLN A 180 -10.93 14.65 -3.69
CA GLN A 180 -10.71 13.44 -4.49
C GLN A 180 -9.43 12.73 -4.07
N ARG A 181 -8.31 13.47 -3.97
CA ARG A 181 -7.01 12.91 -3.58
C ARG A 181 -7.03 12.33 -2.17
N ILE A 182 -7.67 13.03 -1.23
CA ILE A 182 -7.87 12.55 0.15
C ILE A 182 -8.70 11.27 0.15
N ALA A 183 -9.84 11.26 -0.53
CA ALA A 183 -10.73 10.11 -0.57
C ALA A 183 -10.05 8.88 -1.18
N VAL A 184 -9.39 9.03 -2.32
CA VAL A 184 -8.65 7.96 -3.00
C VAL A 184 -7.59 7.35 -2.07
N ALA A 185 -6.75 8.19 -1.46
CA ALA A 185 -5.67 7.71 -0.58
C ALA A 185 -6.18 7.00 0.68
N LEU A 186 -7.28 7.48 1.27
CA LEU A 186 -7.92 6.83 2.41
C LEU A 186 -8.53 5.47 2.03
N VAL A 187 -9.21 5.39 0.89
CA VAL A 187 -9.82 4.13 0.42
C VAL A 187 -8.76 3.09 0.08
N GLU A 188 -7.67 3.46 -0.62
CA GLU A 188 -6.60 2.51 -0.99
C GLU A 188 -5.97 1.81 0.21
N LYS A 189 -5.95 2.47 1.36
CA LYS A 189 -5.40 1.95 2.61
C LYS A 189 -6.39 1.11 3.39
N MET A 190 -7.69 1.30 3.15
CA MET A 190 -8.75 0.46 3.68
C MET A 190 -8.92 -0.77 2.79
N ALA A 191 -8.24 -1.87 3.12
CA ALA A 191 -8.45 -3.15 2.44
C ALA A 191 -9.90 -3.65 2.65
N ALA A 192 -10.79 -3.27 1.74
CA ALA A 192 -12.22 -3.50 1.83
C ALA A 192 -12.68 -4.63 0.91
N ARG A 193 -13.66 -5.42 1.36
CA ARG A 193 -14.31 -6.44 0.51
C ARG A 193 -15.25 -5.83 -0.54
N ASN A 194 -15.86 -4.70 -0.21
CA ASN A 194 -16.69 -3.93 -1.13
C ASN A 194 -16.12 -2.51 -1.24
N PRO A 195 -15.31 -2.24 -2.27
CA PRO A 195 -14.65 -0.94 -2.40
C PRO A 195 -15.65 0.20 -2.65
N SER A 196 -16.75 -0.02 -3.39
CA SER A 196 -17.76 1.02 -3.65
C SER A 196 -18.41 1.55 -2.37
N ALA A 197 -18.80 0.66 -1.46
CA ALA A 197 -19.43 1.05 -0.19
C ALA A 197 -18.46 1.84 0.72
N VAL A 198 -17.19 1.45 0.75
CA VAL A 198 -16.15 2.16 1.52
C VAL A 198 -15.83 3.50 0.89
N THR A 199 -15.67 3.55 -0.43
CA THR A 199 -15.53 4.80 -1.18
C THR A 199 -16.64 5.78 -0.86
N TRP A 200 -17.89 5.35 -0.95
CA TRP A 200 -19.02 6.22 -0.66
C TRP A 200 -18.98 6.76 0.77
N SER A 201 -18.66 5.89 1.75
CA SER A 201 -18.55 6.28 3.16
C SER A 201 -17.41 7.27 3.41
N VAL A 202 -16.28 7.10 2.73
CA VAL A 202 -15.13 8.01 2.79
C VAL A 202 -15.46 9.34 2.13
N VAL A 203 -16.07 9.34 0.94
CA VAL A 203 -16.52 10.57 0.26
C VAL A 203 -17.48 11.35 1.15
N LYS A 204 -18.45 10.66 1.78
CA LYS A 204 -19.36 11.29 2.73
C LYS A 204 -18.59 11.90 3.91
N ARG A 205 -17.62 11.18 4.49
CA ARG A 205 -16.78 11.71 5.56
C ARG A 205 -15.98 12.95 5.12
N VAL A 206 -15.40 12.94 3.92
CA VAL A 206 -14.65 14.08 3.36
C VAL A 206 -15.56 15.31 3.22
N ARG A 207 -16.83 15.13 2.86
CA ARG A 207 -17.83 16.22 2.78
C ARG A 207 -18.29 16.73 4.14
N ASP A 208 -18.68 15.81 5.02
CA ASP A 208 -19.30 16.14 6.30
C ASP A 208 -18.25 16.63 7.32
N GLN A 209 -17.01 16.13 7.23
CA GLN A 209 -15.92 16.36 8.18
C GLN A 209 -14.57 16.54 7.46
N PRO A 210 -14.41 17.60 6.63
CA PRO A 210 -13.24 17.77 5.77
C PRO A 210 -11.93 17.88 6.56
N LEU A 211 -11.92 18.61 7.69
CA LEU A 211 -10.73 18.75 8.53
C LEU A 211 -10.28 17.42 9.11
N GLN A 212 -11.21 16.61 9.63
CA GLN A 212 -10.87 15.30 10.18
C GLN A 212 -10.32 14.35 9.11
N ALA A 213 -10.93 14.34 7.92
CA ALA A 213 -10.45 13.54 6.79
C ALA A 213 -9.06 14.01 6.32
N LYS A 214 -8.82 15.33 6.28
CA LYS A 214 -7.48 15.91 6.00
C LYS A 214 -6.45 15.45 7.03
N THR A 215 -6.76 15.51 8.32
CA THR A 215 -5.86 15.06 9.39
C THR A 215 -5.52 13.57 9.27
N GLU A 216 -6.52 12.73 8.98
CA GLU A 216 -6.31 11.28 8.76
C GLU A 216 -5.40 11.04 7.55
N PHE A 217 -5.67 11.70 6.43
CA PHE A 217 -4.85 11.62 5.23
C PHE A 217 -3.40 12.06 5.47
N VAL A 218 -3.21 13.20 6.14
CA VAL A 218 -1.88 13.73 6.46
C VAL A 218 -1.12 12.74 7.33
N ARG A 219 -1.69 12.27 8.44
CA ARG A 219 -1.04 11.25 9.30
C ARG A 219 -0.58 10.01 8.54
N MET A 220 -1.34 9.58 7.55
CA MET A 220 -1.01 8.40 6.74
C MET A 220 0.04 8.67 5.65
N SER A 221 0.26 9.94 5.31
CA SER A 221 1.18 10.38 4.25
C SER A 221 2.50 10.95 4.78
N LEU A 222 2.56 11.33 6.06
CA LEU A 222 3.76 11.86 6.69
C LEU A 222 4.81 10.77 6.94
N ASP A 223 6.08 11.16 6.87
CA ASP A 223 7.16 10.35 7.41
C ASP A 223 7.21 10.42 8.95
N LEU A 224 8.06 9.62 9.58
CA LEU A 224 8.15 9.54 11.04
C LEU A 224 8.49 10.88 11.70
N GLU A 225 9.32 11.71 11.05
CA GLU A 225 9.79 12.97 11.62
C GLU A 225 8.71 14.05 11.52
N ALA A 226 8.15 14.24 10.32
CA ALA A 226 7.06 15.17 10.11
C ALA A 226 5.80 14.75 10.87
N GLY A 227 5.55 13.44 11.00
CA GLY A 227 4.44 12.89 11.78
C GLY A 227 4.56 13.20 13.27
N ALA A 228 5.73 12.93 13.87
CA ALA A 228 5.98 13.26 15.28
C ALA A 228 5.87 14.77 15.56
N ALA A 229 6.32 15.59 14.63
CA ALA A 229 6.18 17.04 14.72
C ALA A 229 4.74 17.53 14.59
N PHE A 230 3.97 16.90 13.71
CA PHE A 230 2.56 17.23 13.55
C PHE A 230 1.75 16.81 14.78
N ASP A 231 2.04 15.64 15.35
CA ASP A 231 1.37 15.14 16.55
C ASP A 231 1.75 15.90 17.84
N SER A 232 2.85 16.68 17.84
CA SER A 232 3.20 17.55 18.97
C SER A 232 2.47 18.89 18.96
N LEU A 233 1.82 19.25 17.85
CA LEU A 233 0.94 20.41 17.77
C LEU A 233 -0.37 20.14 18.52
N SER A 234 -0.93 21.19 19.12
CA SER A 234 -2.29 21.14 19.65
C SER A 234 -3.31 20.97 18.51
N PRO A 235 -4.53 20.44 18.78
CA PRO A 235 -5.55 20.26 17.74
C PRO A 235 -5.89 21.56 16.99
N GLU A 236 -5.89 22.70 17.67
CA GLU A 236 -6.16 24.02 17.07
C GLU A 236 -5.03 24.44 16.10
N GLU A 237 -3.77 24.18 16.46
CA GLU A 237 -2.62 24.43 15.59
C GLU A 237 -2.60 23.49 14.38
N GLN A 238 -2.98 22.22 14.57
CA GLN A 238 -3.14 21.26 13.46
C GLN A 238 -4.20 21.75 12.47
N GLU A 239 -5.37 22.18 12.96
CA GLU A 239 -6.44 22.70 12.10
C GLU A 239 -6.00 23.98 11.37
N SER A 240 -5.36 24.92 12.07
CA SER A 240 -4.82 26.15 11.48
C SER A 240 -3.80 25.85 10.38
N LEU A 241 -2.86 24.93 10.63
CA LEU A 241 -1.87 24.50 9.66
C LEU A 241 -2.53 23.86 8.43
N LEU A 242 -3.47 22.93 8.62
CA LEU A 242 -4.17 22.24 7.53
C LEU A 242 -5.09 23.17 6.72
N ALA A 243 -5.59 24.26 7.31
CA ALA A 243 -6.36 25.27 6.59
C ALA A 243 -5.51 26.04 5.57
N THR A 244 -4.19 26.16 5.80
CA THR A 244 -3.27 26.91 4.92
C THR A 244 -2.62 26.07 3.82
N VAL A 245 -2.66 24.75 3.93
CA VAL A 245 -1.95 23.85 3.02
C VAL A 245 -2.90 23.30 1.95
N ASP A 246 -2.61 23.62 0.69
CA ASP A 246 -3.28 23.04 -0.47
C ASP A 246 -2.70 21.65 -0.76
N LEU A 247 -3.38 20.60 -0.28
CA LEU A 247 -2.92 19.23 -0.45
C LEU A 247 -3.04 18.75 -1.89
N ALA A 248 -3.89 19.35 -2.73
CA ALA A 248 -4.03 18.97 -4.13
C ALA A 248 -2.75 19.28 -4.91
N LYS A 249 -2.17 20.47 -4.70
CA LYS A 249 -0.95 20.93 -5.39
C LYS A 249 0.34 20.39 -4.76
N THR A 250 0.25 19.84 -3.56
CA THR A 250 1.43 19.40 -2.81
C THR A 250 1.98 18.09 -3.36
N ARG A 251 3.18 18.12 -3.96
CA ARG A 251 3.86 16.91 -4.47
C ARG A 251 4.39 16.02 -3.34
N ASN A 252 4.93 16.63 -2.28
CA ASN A 252 5.49 15.92 -1.13
C ASN A 252 4.87 16.47 0.16
N VAL A 253 3.88 15.75 0.69
CA VAL A 253 3.10 16.17 1.86
C VAL A 253 4.01 16.33 3.09
N SER A 254 4.92 15.39 3.35
CA SER A 254 5.85 15.46 4.48
C SER A 254 6.72 16.71 4.45
N ALA A 255 7.32 17.01 3.30
CA ALA A 255 8.19 18.18 3.18
C ALA A 255 7.42 19.50 3.36
N SER A 256 6.23 19.62 2.76
CA SER A 256 5.40 20.81 2.86
C SER A 256 4.89 21.05 4.28
N ILE A 257 4.37 20.02 4.93
CA ILE A 257 3.90 20.08 6.31
C ILE A 257 5.07 20.41 7.25
N TRP A 258 6.20 19.70 7.14
CA TRP A 258 7.39 19.98 7.96
C TRP A 258 7.95 21.38 7.75
N SER A 259 7.93 21.90 6.53
CA SER A 259 8.34 23.29 6.24
C SER A 259 7.44 24.30 6.93
N ARG A 260 6.12 24.07 6.94
CA ARG A 260 5.16 24.92 7.64
C ARG A 260 5.33 24.85 9.15
N ILE A 261 5.50 23.65 9.69
CA ILE A 261 5.76 23.46 11.14
C ILE A 261 7.03 24.22 11.55
N ARG A 262 8.11 24.16 10.77
CA ARG A 262 9.34 24.92 11.08
C ARG A 262 9.17 26.44 11.00
N GLY A 263 8.35 26.94 10.08
CA GLY A 263 8.11 28.36 9.92
C GLY A 263 7.17 28.93 10.99
N ASP A 264 6.03 28.26 11.17
CA ASP A 264 4.91 28.78 11.96
C ASP A 264 4.96 28.28 13.42
N PHE A 265 5.60 27.14 13.69
CA PHE A 265 5.62 26.45 14.99
C PHE A 265 7.04 25.96 15.40
N PRO A 266 8.03 26.86 15.58
CA PRO A 266 9.44 26.49 15.78
C PRO A 266 9.67 25.60 17.01
N THR A 267 8.87 25.75 18.08
CA THR A 267 8.93 24.92 19.28
C THR A 267 8.65 23.45 18.99
N ALA A 268 7.61 23.17 18.20
CA ALA A 268 7.22 21.80 17.81
C ALA A 268 8.31 21.13 16.94
N ALA A 269 8.89 21.88 16.01
CA ALA A 269 9.98 21.40 15.16
C ALA A 269 11.25 21.05 15.96
N PHE A 270 11.58 21.85 16.98
CA PHE A 270 12.71 21.59 17.86
C PHE A 270 12.54 20.28 18.62
N HIS A 271 11.37 20.04 19.21
CA HIS A 271 11.08 18.79 19.94
C HIS A 271 11.14 17.54 19.04
N ALA A 272 10.59 17.62 17.81
CA ALA A 272 10.63 16.51 16.87
C ALA A 272 12.07 16.14 16.46
N SER A 273 12.92 17.15 16.23
CA SER A 273 14.34 16.96 15.92
C SER A 273 15.10 16.32 17.09
N GLN A 274 14.80 16.75 18.32
CA GLN A 274 15.42 16.19 19.53
C GLN A 274 15.02 14.72 19.76
N ALA A 275 13.74 14.38 19.53
CA ALA A 275 13.26 13.00 19.63
C ALA A 275 13.97 12.07 18.63
N ARG A 276 14.26 12.57 17.42
CA ARG A 276 15.02 11.82 16.41
C ARG A 276 16.44 11.53 16.86
N ASP A 277 17.14 12.52 17.41
CA ASP A 277 18.51 12.33 17.90
C ASP A 277 18.56 11.32 19.06
N GLN A 278 17.57 11.31 19.95
CA GLN A 278 17.45 10.30 21.02
C GLN A 278 17.20 8.89 20.46
N SER A 279 16.36 8.75 19.43
CA SER A 279 16.03 7.46 18.83
C SER A 279 17.18 6.82 18.04
N ARG A 280 18.17 7.60 17.60
CA ARG A 280 19.33 7.10 16.84
C ARG A 280 20.39 6.40 17.68
N GLY A 281 20.24 6.37 19.02
CA GLY A 281 20.97 5.43 19.89
C GLY A 281 22.50 5.53 19.86
N MET A 282 23.06 6.57 19.24
CA MET A 282 24.48 6.86 19.25
C MET A 282 24.65 8.18 19.98
N PRO A 283 25.24 8.20 21.18
CA PRO A 283 25.66 9.45 21.76
C PRO A 283 26.65 10.06 20.78
N ARG A 284 26.28 11.15 20.11
CA ARG A 284 27.28 12.06 19.59
C ARG A 284 28.06 12.50 20.83
N VAL A 285 29.27 11.96 20.99
CA VAL A 285 30.29 12.55 21.84
C VAL A 285 30.54 13.92 21.25
N VAL A 286 29.73 14.89 21.68
CA VAL A 286 30.07 16.30 21.53
C VAL A 286 31.24 16.48 22.48
N GLU A 287 32.44 16.41 21.94
CA GLU A 287 33.65 16.79 22.65
C GLU A 287 33.39 18.13 23.36
N PRO A 288 33.60 18.22 24.68
CA PRO A 288 33.45 19.48 25.38
C PRO A 288 34.56 20.41 24.87
N ARG A 289 34.24 21.28 23.92
CA ARG A 289 35.06 22.47 23.67
C ARG A 289 35.03 23.30 24.95
N ILE A 290 36.14 23.21 25.67
CA ILE A 290 36.46 23.97 26.87
C ILE A 290 36.16 25.45 26.59
N LEU A 291 35.23 25.98 27.37
CA LEU A 291 34.86 27.38 27.45
C LEU A 291 36.06 28.19 27.95
N GLY A 292 36.45 29.16 27.16
CA GLY A 292 37.45 30.15 27.54
C GLY A 292 37.46 31.35 26.61
N HIS A 293 36.30 31.94 26.30
CA HIS A 293 36.24 33.35 25.89
C HIS A 293 34.85 33.95 26.15
N ALA A 294 34.87 35.16 26.69
CA ALA A 294 33.75 36.00 27.08
C ALA A 294 32.83 36.37 25.89
N PRO A 295 31.56 36.77 26.15
CA PRO A 295 30.61 37.11 25.09
C PRO A 295 30.95 38.47 24.47
N GLU A 296 31.37 38.48 23.21
CA GLU A 296 31.35 39.67 22.36
C GLU A 296 29.97 39.87 21.71
N PRO A 297 29.58 41.13 21.43
CA PRO A 297 28.22 41.49 21.05
C PRO A 297 27.88 41.09 19.61
N TRP A 298 26.63 40.70 19.41
CA TRP A 298 26.03 40.28 18.15
C TRP A 298 25.93 41.43 17.13
N GLY A 299 27.07 41.77 16.51
CA GLY A 299 27.12 42.72 15.43
C GLY A 299 28.22 42.34 14.44
N GLN A 300 27.79 42.02 13.21
CA GLN A 300 28.61 41.93 11.98
C GLN A 300 29.32 40.59 11.72
N SER A 301 28.65 39.71 10.97
CA SER A 301 29.26 38.91 9.89
C SER A 301 28.17 38.11 9.16
N ALA A 302 27.63 38.69 8.09
CA ALA A 302 26.76 38.01 7.13
C ALA A 302 27.47 37.78 5.78
N GLN A 303 28.81 37.66 5.78
CA GLN A 303 29.60 37.69 4.54
C GLN A 303 30.55 36.49 4.31
N ASP A 304 30.53 35.44 5.15
CA ASP A 304 31.53 34.35 5.04
C ASP A 304 30.94 32.93 4.87
N TRP A 305 29.83 32.80 4.12
CA TRP A 305 29.32 31.50 3.64
C TRP A 305 29.77 31.18 2.20
N GLY A 306 30.84 31.84 1.75
CA GLY A 306 31.41 31.64 0.42
C GLY A 306 32.49 30.55 0.39
N GLN A 307 32.23 29.50 -0.38
CA GLN A 307 33.26 28.74 -1.12
C GLN A 307 34.10 27.69 -0.38
N SER A 308 33.47 26.79 0.37
CA SER A 308 33.91 25.38 0.32
C SER A 308 33.00 24.64 -0.64
N ALA A 309 33.25 24.79 -1.94
CA ALA A 309 32.68 23.89 -2.95
C ALA A 309 33.27 22.51 -2.69
N GLN A 310 32.63 21.75 -1.78
CA GLN A 310 32.95 20.34 -1.60
C GLN A 310 32.82 19.68 -2.96
N ASP A 311 33.88 18.99 -3.39
CA ASP A 311 33.87 18.22 -4.62
C ASP A 311 32.60 17.36 -4.63
N PRO A 312 31.68 17.55 -5.60
CA PRO A 312 30.43 16.81 -5.64
C PRO A 312 30.66 15.30 -5.63
N ALA A 313 31.80 14.83 -6.16
CA ALA A 313 32.18 13.43 -6.08
C ALA A 313 32.39 12.95 -4.64
N GLN A 314 32.92 13.80 -3.76
CA GLN A 314 33.18 13.45 -2.36
C GLN A 314 31.91 13.47 -1.50
N ALA A 315 30.96 14.36 -1.83
CA ALA A 315 29.63 14.34 -1.23
C ALA A 315 28.87 13.06 -1.62
N ILE A 316 28.95 12.67 -2.90
CA ILE A 316 28.37 11.40 -3.39
C ILE A 316 29.06 10.22 -2.71
N TRP A 317 30.40 10.21 -2.63
CA TRP A 317 31.18 9.15 -2.00
C TRP A 317 30.75 8.87 -0.57
N SER A 318 30.57 9.93 0.22
CA SER A 318 30.14 9.85 1.62
C SER A 318 28.70 9.32 1.79
N SER A 319 27.89 9.35 0.73
CA SER A 319 26.50 8.85 0.73
C SER A 319 26.36 7.38 0.33
N LEU A 320 27.44 6.74 -0.12
CA LEU A 320 27.42 5.35 -0.58
C LEU A 320 27.50 4.35 0.59
N ASP A 321 26.72 3.27 0.50
CA ASP A 321 26.84 2.16 1.44
C ASP A 321 28.21 1.45 1.33
N GLU A 322 28.57 0.72 2.39
CA GLU A 322 29.91 0.09 2.49
C GLU A 322 30.18 -0.90 1.36
N LYS A 323 29.16 -1.67 0.96
CA LYS A 323 29.28 -2.64 -0.12
C LYS A 323 29.53 -1.95 -1.46
N CYS A 324 28.78 -0.89 -1.77
CA CYS A 324 28.95 -0.14 -3.01
C CYS A 324 30.29 0.60 -3.05
N ARG A 325 30.76 1.17 -1.93
CA ARG A 325 32.10 1.76 -1.84
C ARG A 325 33.18 0.73 -2.15
N ALA A 326 33.17 -0.41 -1.47
CA ALA A 326 34.15 -1.48 -1.72
C ALA A 326 34.16 -1.98 -3.18
N ALA A 327 32.98 -2.11 -3.81
CA ALA A 327 32.91 -2.53 -5.21
C ALA A 327 33.33 -1.43 -6.20
N LEU A 328 33.11 -0.16 -5.87
CA LEU A 328 33.58 0.98 -6.67
C LEU A 328 35.10 1.13 -6.56
N GLU A 329 35.68 0.99 -5.37
CA GLU A 329 37.13 1.01 -5.12
C GLU A 329 37.89 -0.08 -5.89
N ALA A 330 37.23 -1.22 -6.16
CA ALA A 330 37.80 -2.30 -6.95
C ALA A 330 37.91 -1.99 -8.47
N LEU A 331 37.31 -0.91 -8.96
CA LEU A 331 37.42 -0.48 -10.35
C LEU A 331 38.61 0.49 -10.55
N PRO A 332 39.16 0.62 -11.77
CA PRO A 332 40.17 1.64 -12.04
C PRO A 332 39.68 3.07 -11.75
N GLN A 333 40.54 3.93 -11.21
CA GLN A 333 40.18 5.29 -10.75
C GLN A 333 39.47 6.14 -11.82
N ARG A 334 39.84 5.98 -13.10
CA ARG A 334 39.17 6.64 -14.24
C ARG A 334 37.69 6.24 -14.37
N VAL A 335 37.38 4.96 -14.15
CA VAL A 335 36.01 4.44 -14.19
C VAL A 335 35.23 4.92 -12.98
N GLN A 336 35.86 4.98 -11.80
CA GLN A 336 35.24 5.51 -10.59
C GLN A 336 34.76 6.96 -10.77
N GLN A 337 35.65 7.84 -11.27
CA GLN A 337 35.32 9.25 -11.54
C GLN A 337 34.21 9.39 -12.58
N THR A 338 34.20 8.55 -13.62
CA THR A 338 33.15 8.54 -14.64
C THR A 338 31.80 8.17 -14.03
N ILE A 339 31.75 7.09 -13.24
CA ILE A 339 30.50 6.64 -12.58
C ILE A 339 29.98 7.69 -11.60
N LEU A 340 30.85 8.33 -10.82
CA LEU A 340 30.46 9.37 -9.86
C LEU A 340 29.96 10.65 -10.56
N GLY A 341 30.57 11.02 -11.69
CA GLY A 341 30.13 12.16 -12.51
C GLY A 341 28.80 11.95 -13.22
N GLU A 342 28.40 10.70 -13.45
CA GLU A 342 27.12 10.33 -14.08
C GLU A 342 25.94 10.24 -13.10
N VAL A 343 26.15 10.47 -11.80
CA VAL A 343 25.07 10.39 -10.80
C VAL A 343 24.16 11.63 -10.92
N PRO A 344 22.86 11.45 -11.17
CA PRO A 344 21.93 12.58 -11.18
C PRO A 344 21.85 13.25 -9.81
N ALA A 345 21.87 14.59 -9.78
CA ALA A 345 21.80 15.37 -8.53
C ALA A 345 20.53 15.07 -7.69
N ASN A 346 19.48 14.52 -8.30
CA ASN A 346 18.21 14.17 -7.68
C ASN A 346 18.01 12.65 -7.51
N CYS A 347 19.09 11.85 -7.52
CA CYS A 347 18.98 10.41 -7.36
C CYS A 347 18.40 10.03 -5.99
N ARG A 348 17.27 9.31 -5.97
CA ARG A 348 16.57 8.89 -4.74
C ARG A 348 17.36 7.85 -3.92
N ASN A 349 18.17 7.04 -4.60
CA ASN A 349 19.03 6.04 -3.97
C ASN A 349 20.36 5.95 -4.74
N THR A 350 21.32 6.75 -4.30
CA THR A 350 22.64 6.88 -4.93
C THR A 350 23.41 5.57 -4.95
N SER A 351 23.36 4.77 -3.86
CA SER A 351 24.06 3.49 -3.79
C SER A 351 23.53 2.48 -4.82
N ALA A 352 22.21 2.41 -5.02
CA ALA A 352 21.63 1.51 -6.02
C ALA A 352 22.02 1.87 -7.46
N TYR A 353 22.05 3.17 -7.77
CA TYR A 353 22.45 3.65 -9.10
C TYR A 353 23.92 3.34 -9.38
N VAL A 354 24.81 3.71 -8.44
CA VAL A 354 26.26 3.45 -8.57
C VAL A 354 26.54 1.95 -8.65
N TRP A 355 25.86 1.13 -7.84
CA TRP A 355 25.99 -0.33 -7.88
C TRP A 355 25.61 -0.93 -9.25
N SER A 356 24.56 -0.41 -9.88
CA SER A 356 24.15 -0.82 -11.23
C SER A 356 25.24 -0.52 -12.26
N LYS A 357 25.83 0.68 -12.22
CA LYS A 357 26.94 1.09 -13.09
C LYS A 357 28.22 0.28 -12.85
N VAL A 358 28.53 -0.04 -11.60
CA VAL A 358 29.66 -0.91 -11.24
C VAL A 358 29.48 -2.31 -11.83
N LYS A 359 28.27 -2.88 -11.78
CA LYS A 359 27.97 -4.20 -12.37
C LYS A 359 28.16 -4.23 -13.89
N LEU A 360 27.76 -3.18 -14.59
CA LEU A 360 27.95 -3.07 -16.04
C LEU A 360 29.44 -3.07 -16.42
N ASN A 361 30.30 -2.45 -15.60
CA ASN A 361 31.74 -2.37 -15.85
C ASN A 361 32.51 -3.61 -15.37
N LYS A 362 31.93 -4.42 -14.46
CA LYS A 362 32.53 -5.67 -13.97
C LYS A 362 32.28 -6.85 -14.92
N SER A 363 31.36 -6.71 -15.87
CA SER A 363 31.13 -7.74 -16.88
C SER A 363 32.30 -7.74 -17.86
N PRO A 364 33.02 -8.87 -18.05
CA PRO A 364 34.08 -8.93 -19.04
C PRO A 364 33.51 -8.54 -20.41
N PRO A 365 34.24 -7.75 -21.23
CA PRO A 365 33.79 -7.42 -22.56
C PRO A 365 33.52 -8.73 -23.30
N SER A 366 32.24 -8.99 -23.57
CA SER A 366 31.81 -10.16 -24.33
C SER A 366 32.54 -10.10 -25.66
N VAL A 367 33.30 -11.15 -25.96
CA VAL A 367 34.21 -11.27 -27.10
C VAL A 367 33.37 -11.43 -28.38
N ALA A 368 32.64 -10.39 -28.76
CA ALA A 368 32.02 -10.27 -30.08
C ALA A 368 33.11 -9.79 -31.04
N ALA A 369 33.89 -10.75 -31.53
CA ALA A 369 34.88 -10.55 -32.58
C ALA A 369 34.19 -10.10 -33.88
N HIS A 370 34.25 -8.80 -34.19
CA HIS A 370 34.11 -8.31 -35.55
C HIS A 370 35.47 -8.44 -36.25
N ALA A 371 35.66 -9.56 -36.95
CA ALA A 371 36.66 -9.67 -38.00
C ALA A 371 36.05 -9.16 -39.31
N SER A 372 36.58 -8.07 -39.84
CA SER A 372 36.29 -7.60 -41.20
C SER A 372 37.47 -6.78 -41.71
N SER A 373 38.30 -7.38 -42.58
CA SER A 373 38.84 -6.75 -43.80
C SER A 373 39.87 -7.66 -44.49
N ALA A 374 39.53 -8.21 -45.65
CA ALA A 374 40.44 -8.39 -46.80
C ALA A 374 39.62 -8.74 -48.07
N PRO A 375 39.90 -8.13 -49.24
CA PRO A 375 39.13 -8.36 -50.47
C PRO A 375 39.84 -9.20 -51.55
N ALA A 376 39.02 -9.64 -52.52
CA ALA A 376 39.29 -9.88 -53.96
C ALA A 376 39.60 -11.30 -54.50
N ALA A 377 38.52 -11.91 -55.03
CA ALA A 377 38.35 -12.47 -56.39
C ALA A 377 38.91 -13.89 -56.80
N PRO A 378 38.32 -14.55 -57.84
CA PRO A 378 37.92 -15.98 -57.83
C PRO A 378 38.66 -16.83 -58.93
N PRO A 379 38.37 -18.15 -59.16
CA PRO A 379 37.18 -18.60 -59.92
C PRO A 379 36.65 -20.05 -59.66
N ALA A 380 35.50 -20.34 -60.31
CA ALA A 380 35.04 -21.63 -60.88
C ALA A 380 34.27 -22.67 -60.00
N ASN A 381 32.97 -22.77 -60.30
CA ASN A 381 32.08 -23.94 -60.19
C ASN A 381 32.59 -25.11 -61.08
N PRO A 382 32.14 -26.39 -61.01
CA PRO A 382 30.77 -26.82 -60.63
C PRO A 382 30.63 -28.17 -59.87
N ARG A 383 29.48 -28.40 -59.20
CA ARG A 383 28.57 -29.56 -59.36
C ARG A 383 27.73 -29.85 -58.10
N GLY A 384 26.43 -29.64 -58.28
CA GLY A 384 25.28 -30.37 -57.73
C GLY A 384 25.43 -31.09 -56.39
N ARG A 385 24.89 -30.47 -55.34
CA ARG A 385 24.43 -31.17 -54.14
C ARG A 385 23.04 -30.63 -53.78
N PRO A 386 22.02 -31.48 -53.60
CA PRO A 386 20.68 -31.01 -53.27
C PRO A 386 20.69 -30.35 -51.89
N THR A 387 20.39 -29.06 -51.87
CA THR A 387 20.15 -28.28 -50.64
C THR A 387 18.83 -28.75 -50.03
N PHE A 388 18.94 -29.50 -48.93
CA PHE A 388 17.84 -29.68 -47.98
C PHE A 388 17.55 -28.30 -47.37
N VAL A 389 16.45 -27.68 -47.77
CA VAL A 389 15.95 -26.45 -47.14
C VAL A 389 15.46 -26.86 -45.76
N GLN A 390 16.34 -26.77 -44.77
CA GLN A 390 15.98 -26.89 -43.37
C GLN A 390 15.16 -25.64 -43.04
N ALA A 391 13.84 -25.78 -43.10
CA ALA A 391 12.92 -24.76 -42.63
C ALA A 391 13.33 -24.42 -41.19
N LYS A 392 13.86 -23.20 -41.01
CA LYS A 392 14.14 -22.64 -39.69
C LYS A 392 12.78 -22.49 -39.02
N VAL A 393 12.41 -23.47 -38.20
CA VAL A 393 11.26 -23.39 -37.33
C VAL A 393 11.53 -22.18 -36.43
N GLU A 394 10.82 -21.08 -36.66
CA GLU A 394 10.84 -19.94 -35.76
C GLU A 394 10.35 -20.45 -34.41
N ALA A 395 11.28 -20.47 -33.44
CA ALA A 395 10.97 -20.90 -32.08
C ALA A 395 9.84 -20.01 -31.57
N VAL A 396 8.67 -20.62 -31.37
CA VAL A 396 7.49 -19.93 -30.86
C VAL A 396 7.82 -19.49 -29.44
N ASP A 397 7.70 -18.18 -29.16
CA ASP A 397 7.96 -17.65 -27.83
C ASP A 397 6.96 -18.28 -26.83
N PRO A 398 7.43 -19.12 -25.88
CA PRO A 398 6.56 -19.83 -24.95
C PRO A 398 5.71 -18.86 -24.10
N MET A 399 6.19 -17.64 -23.83
CA MET A 399 5.42 -16.67 -23.06
C MET A 399 4.23 -16.10 -23.85
N ALA A 400 4.41 -15.92 -25.16
CA ALA A 400 3.35 -15.43 -26.04
C ALA A 400 2.21 -16.46 -26.18
N VAL A 401 2.53 -17.75 -26.12
CA VAL A 401 1.55 -18.85 -26.18
C VAL A 401 0.68 -18.91 -24.92
N ALA A 402 1.28 -18.66 -23.76
CA ALA A 402 0.58 -18.74 -22.48
C ALA A 402 -0.22 -17.46 -22.13
N GLY A 403 0.07 -16.33 -22.77
CA GLY A 403 -0.60 -15.06 -22.49
C GLY A 403 -0.31 -14.48 -21.09
N VAL A 404 0.75 -14.97 -20.43
CA VAL A 404 1.12 -14.59 -19.07
C VAL A 404 2.20 -13.50 -19.10
N GLN A 405 1.95 -12.37 -18.45
CA GLN A 405 2.98 -11.34 -18.24
C GLN A 405 3.86 -11.72 -17.05
N LEU A 406 5.16 -11.96 -17.31
CA LEU A 406 6.16 -12.28 -16.30
C LEU A 406 7.10 -11.09 -16.08
N ASP A 407 7.60 -10.96 -14.84
CA ASP A 407 8.70 -10.02 -14.57
C ASP A 407 10.02 -10.51 -15.18
N GLU A 408 10.97 -9.60 -15.35
CA GLU A 408 12.25 -9.87 -16.03
C GLU A 408 13.06 -10.97 -15.34
N THR A 409 13.03 -11.02 -14.00
CA THR A 409 13.78 -12.02 -13.24
C THR A 409 13.19 -13.41 -13.43
N CYS A 410 11.86 -13.50 -13.42
CA CYS A 410 11.10 -14.71 -13.66
C CYS A 410 11.32 -15.23 -15.09
N ALA A 411 11.22 -14.34 -16.09
CA ALA A 411 11.46 -14.66 -17.49
C ALA A 411 12.87 -15.22 -17.71
N VAL A 412 13.90 -14.58 -17.13
CA VAL A 412 15.29 -15.05 -17.24
C VAL A 412 15.47 -16.43 -16.58
N GLY A 413 14.88 -16.68 -15.42
CA GLY A 413 15.03 -17.98 -14.77
C GLY A 413 14.20 -19.09 -15.43
N LEU A 414 13.07 -18.76 -16.06
CA LEU A 414 12.27 -19.69 -16.87
C LEU A 414 13.03 -20.08 -18.14
N ALA A 415 13.64 -19.12 -18.84
CA ALA A 415 14.43 -19.35 -20.06
C ALA A 415 15.65 -20.27 -19.86
N GLN A 416 16.10 -20.47 -18.61
CA GLN A 416 17.18 -21.39 -18.28
C GLN A 416 16.74 -22.86 -18.14
N LEU A 417 15.43 -23.14 -18.11
CA LEU A 417 14.92 -24.51 -18.02
C LEU A 417 14.78 -25.14 -19.41
N PRO A 418 14.74 -26.48 -19.54
CA PRO A 418 14.39 -27.12 -20.80
C PRO A 418 12.99 -26.68 -21.28
N GLU A 419 12.81 -26.48 -22.59
CA GLU A 419 11.57 -25.94 -23.19
C GLU A 419 10.32 -26.71 -22.76
N ALA A 420 10.40 -28.05 -22.67
CA ALA A 420 9.31 -28.89 -22.19
C ALA A 420 8.87 -28.54 -20.75
N VAL A 421 9.82 -28.20 -19.88
CA VAL A 421 9.55 -27.80 -18.49
C VAL A 421 8.98 -26.38 -18.45
N GLN A 422 9.47 -25.47 -19.30
CA GLN A 422 8.93 -24.12 -19.41
C GLN A 422 7.43 -24.17 -19.75
N MET A 423 7.05 -24.98 -20.73
CA MET A 423 5.67 -25.13 -21.15
C MET A 423 4.79 -25.79 -20.10
N ALA A 424 5.28 -26.81 -19.40
CA ALA A 424 4.53 -27.43 -18.31
C ALA A 424 4.22 -26.41 -17.20
N ILE A 425 5.21 -25.60 -16.80
CA ILE A 425 5.01 -24.57 -15.77
C ILE A 425 4.00 -23.51 -16.24
N LEU A 426 4.11 -23.04 -17.49
CA LEU A 426 3.22 -22.00 -18.01
C LEU A 426 1.77 -22.47 -18.18
N LEU A 427 1.55 -23.75 -18.52
CA LEU A 427 0.21 -24.34 -18.64
C LEU A 427 -0.47 -24.59 -17.29
N GLU A 428 0.30 -24.73 -16.20
CA GLU A 428 -0.24 -24.94 -14.85
C GLU A 428 -0.64 -23.63 -14.13
N VAL A 429 -0.37 -22.45 -14.72
CA VAL A 429 -0.70 -21.16 -14.10
C VAL A 429 -2.22 -21.01 -13.96
N PRO A 430 -2.76 -20.86 -12.74
CA PRO A 430 -4.20 -20.65 -12.55
C PRO A 430 -4.67 -19.37 -13.24
N ALA A 431 -5.82 -19.42 -13.92
CA ALA A 431 -6.37 -18.26 -14.64
C ALA A 431 -6.72 -17.08 -13.71
N ASP A 432 -6.97 -17.36 -12.43
CA ASP A 432 -7.28 -16.40 -11.36
C ASP A 432 -6.04 -16.01 -10.52
N CYS A 433 -4.83 -16.35 -10.97
CA CYS A 433 -3.62 -16.04 -10.23
C CYS A 433 -3.35 -14.53 -10.18
N ARG A 434 -3.44 -13.95 -8.98
CA ARG A 434 -3.24 -12.50 -8.74
C ARG A 434 -1.81 -12.02 -9.07
N ASN A 435 -0.82 -12.89 -8.98
CA ASN A 435 0.58 -12.58 -9.30
C ASN A 435 1.23 -13.79 -9.99
N PRO A 436 1.10 -13.91 -11.33
CA PRO A 436 1.61 -15.05 -12.06
C PRO A 436 3.15 -15.16 -11.99
N SER A 437 3.88 -14.04 -11.96
CA SER A 437 5.35 -14.04 -11.86
C SER A 437 5.85 -14.73 -10.59
N ALA A 438 5.22 -14.48 -9.44
CA ALA A 438 5.59 -15.11 -8.17
C ALA A 438 5.30 -16.62 -8.17
N TRP A 439 4.17 -17.02 -8.74
CA TRP A 439 3.77 -18.43 -8.84
C TRP A 439 4.72 -19.19 -9.78
N VAL A 440 4.98 -18.66 -10.98
CA VAL A 440 5.91 -19.24 -11.96
C VAL A 440 7.32 -19.31 -11.37
N TRP A 441 7.76 -18.27 -10.65
CA TRP A 441 9.08 -18.28 -9.99
C TRP A 441 9.19 -19.38 -8.92
N SER A 442 8.12 -19.65 -8.19
CA SER A 442 8.07 -20.75 -7.22
C SER A 442 8.25 -22.11 -7.90
N LYS A 443 7.61 -22.31 -9.06
CA LYS A 443 7.74 -23.54 -9.86
C LYS A 443 9.12 -23.66 -10.51
N VAL A 444 9.67 -22.57 -11.02
CA VAL A 444 11.04 -22.53 -11.57
C VAL A 444 12.06 -22.92 -10.50
N LYS A 445 11.90 -22.43 -9.26
CA LYS A 445 12.76 -22.83 -8.14
C LYS A 445 12.62 -24.32 -7.81
N ALA A 446 11.39 -24.84 -7.79
CA ALA A 446 11.14 -26.25 -7.53
C ALA A 446 11.72 -27.16 -8.62
N ALA A 447 11.70 -26.74 -9.89
CA ALA A 447 12.28 -27.50 -10.99
C ALA A 447 13.82 -27.45 -11.06
N LYS A 448 14.45 -26.48 -10.36
CA LYS A 448 15.90 -26.36 -10.24
C LYS A 448 16.49 -27.10 -9.04
N ALA A 449 15.64 -27.43 -8.05
CA ALA A 449 16.00 -28.21 -6.88
C ALA A 449 15.91 -29.70 -7.21
#